data_AF-A0A0K8PIF2-F1
#
_entry.id   AF-A0A0K8PIF2-F1
#
_cell.length_a   1.000
_cell.length_b   1.000
_cell.length_c   1.000
_cell.angle_alpha   90.00
_cell.angle_beta   90.00
_cell.angle_gamma   90.00
#
_symmetry.space_group_name_H-M   'P 1'
#
loop_
_entity.id
_entity.type
_entity.pdbx_description
1 polymer ?
#
loop_
_entity_poly.entity_id
_entity_poly.type
_entity_poly.pdbx_seq_one_letter_code
_entity_poly.pdbx_strand_id
1 'polypeptide(L)'
;MPAPRKYPDELRERAVREVRTTGRPIAHVAKDLGIHKEALRGWVRQAEADSGERDDRLTSVELEELKQLRKEVAELRRANEILKAASALFAQELDRPRTSPTR
;
A
#
# COMPACT_ATOMS: atom_id res chain seq x y z
N MET A 1 -6.10 -15.11 -0.26
CA MET A 1 -5.04 -15.07 -1.30
C MET A 1 -5.32 -13.92 -2.24
N PRO A 2 -4.30 -13.18 -2.73
CA PRO A 2 -4.54 -12.13 -3.71
C PRO A 2 -5.16 -12.73 -4.97
N ALA A 3 -6.15 -12.04 -5.54
CA ALA A 3 -6.77 -12.47 -6.77
C ALA A 3 -5.72 -12.55 -7.90
N PRO A 4 -5.77 -13.56 -8.78
CA PRO A 4 -4.84 -13.68 -9.90
C PRO A 4 -4.93 -12.43 -10.79
N ARG A 5 -3.78 -11.87 -11.14
CA ARG A 5 -3.72 -10.69 -12.03
C ARG A 5 -4.21 -11.10 -13.42
N LYS A 6 -5.14 -10.32 -13.98
CA LYS A 6 -5.67 -10.54 -15.34
C LYS A 6 -4.59 -10.46 -16.43
N TYR A 7 -3.56 -9.66 -16.21
CA TYR A 7 -2.45 -9.47 -17.12
C TYR A 7 -1.13 -9.81 -16.41
N PRO A 8 -0.27 -10.66 -17.00
CA PRO A 8 1.07 -10.92 -16.48
C PRO A 8 1.93 -9.64 -16.43
N ASP A 9 2.87 -9.60 -15.49
CA ASP A 9 3.75 -8.43 -15.31
C ASP A 9 4.66 -8.21 -16.53
N GLU A 10 5.15 -9.29 -17.15
CA GLU A 10 5.93 -9.24 -18.39
C GLU A 10 5.16 -8.57 -19.55
N LEU A 11 3.87 -8.88 -19.69
CA LEU A 11 3.01 -8.26 -20.71
C LEU A 11 2.82 -6.78 -20.43
N ARG A 12 2.62 -6.41 -19.16
CA ARG A 12 2.52 -5.00 -18.75
C ARG A 12 3.79 -4.24 -19.08
N GLU A 13 4.96 -4.76 -18.68
CA GLU A 13 6.26 -4.10 -18.90
C GLU A 13 6.56 -3.94 -20.39
N ARG A 14 6.30 -4.98 -21.18
CA ARG A 14 6.45 -4.92 -22.64
C ARG A 14 5.53 -3.86 -23.25
N ALA A 15 4.25 -3.83 -22.85
CA ALA A 15 3.28 -2.88 -23.38
C ALA A 15 3.65 -1.42 -23.05
N VAL A 16 4.09 -1.16 -21.81
CA VAL A 16 4.55 0.17 -21.38
C VAL A 16 5.80 0.58 -22.17
N ARG A 17 6.77 -0.33 -22.31
CA ARG A 17 7.99 -0.09 -23.10
C ARG A 17 7.64 0.25 -24.54
N GLU A 18 6.74 -0.50 -25.17
CA GLU A 18 6.37 -0.27 -26.56
C GLU A 18 5.72 1.10 -26.77
N VAL A 19 4.81 1.53 -25.89
CA VAL A 19 4.23 2.88 -25.93
C VAL A 19 5.33 3.94 -25.83
N ARG A 20 6.25 3.81 -24.86
CA ARG A 20 7.28 4.83 -24.61
C ARG A 20 8.34 4.89 -25.71
N THR A 21 8.75 3.75 -26.28
CA THR A 21 9.77 3.71 -27.34
C THR A 21 9.21 4.13 -28.69
N THR A 22 7.98 3.75 -29.02
CA THR A 22 7.40 4.02 -30.35
C THR A 22 6.63 5.32 -30.44
N GLY A 23 6.18 5.89 -29.31
CA GLY A 23 5.30 7.06 -29.26
C GLY A 23 3.91 6.80 -29.86
N ARG A 24 3.56 5.54 -30.18
CA ARG A 24 2.27 5.18 -30.76
C ARG A 24 1.14 5.49 -29.76
N PRO A 25 -0.05 5.88 -30.25
CA PRO A 25 -1.20 6.09 -29.38
C PRO A 25 -1.51 4.85 -28.53
N ILE A 26 -1.68 5.04 -27.22
CA ILE A 26 -1.98 3.98 -26.24
C ILE A 26 -3.14 3.07 -26.71
N ALA A 27 -4.17 3.66 -27.34
CA ALA A 27 -5.32 2.92 -27.83
C ALA A 27 -4.96 1.88 -28.91
N HIS A 28 -4.00 2.19 -29.79
CA HIS A 28 -3.55 1.26 -30.84
C HIS A 28 -2.71 0.14 -30.24
N VAL A 29 -1.73 0.47 -29.39
CA VAL A 29 -0.91 -0.55 -28.72
C VAL A 29 -1.77 -1.47 -27.84
N ALA A 30 -2.75 -0.92 -27.12
CA ALA A 30 -3.69 -1.70 -26.33
C ALA A 30 -4.52 -2.67 -27.20
N LYS A 31 -4.99 -2.22 -28.37
CA LYS A 31 -5.74 -3.06 -29.32
C LYS A 31 -4.87 -4.19 -29.86
N ASP A 32 -3.65 -3.88 -30.29
CA ASP A 32 -2.72 -4.86 -30.86
C ASP A 32 -2.34 -5.96 -29.85
N LEU A 33 -2.21 -5.60 -28.57
CA LEU A 33 -1.85 -6.52 -27.50
C LEU A 33 -3.06 -7.16 -26.79
N GLY A 34 -4.30 -6.84 -27.18
CA GLY A 34 -5.50 -7.35 -26.53
C GLY A 34 -5.70 -6.86 -25.08
N ILE A 35 -5.15 -5.70 -24.74
CA ILE A 35 -5.19 -5.11 -23.40
C ILE A 35 -6.30 -4.06 -23.33
N HIS A 36 -6.98 -3.96 -22.20
CA HIS A 36 -7.93 -2.87 -22.00
C HIS A 36 -7.20 -1.51 -22.01
N LYS A 37 -7.65 -0.58 -22.87
CA LYS A 37 -7.00 0.72 -23.08
C LYS A 37 -6.71 1.49 -21.79
N GLU A 38 -7.67 1.56 -20.88
CA GLU A 38 -7.48 2.29 -19.62
C GLU A 38 -6.53 1.59 -18.65
N ALA A 39 -6.37 0.26 -18.74
CA ALA A 39 -5.36 -0.45 -17.98
C ALA A 39 -3.96 -0.06 -18.46
N LEU A 40 -3.73 -0.08 -19.78
CA LEU A 40 -2.45 0.34 -20.35
C LEU A 40 -2.14 1.81 -20.05
N ARG A 41 -3.13 2.71 -20.15
CA ARG A 41 -2.99 4.12 -19.74
C ARG A 41 -2.53 4.24 -18.29
N GLY A 42 -3.16 3.49 -17.39
CA GLY A 42 -2.80 3.49 -15.98
C GLY A 42 -1.35 3.06 -15.73
N TRP A 43 -0.87 2.06 -16.46
CA TRP A 43 0.51 1.58 -16.35
C TRP A 43 1.52 2.56 -16.93
N VAL A 44 1.23 3.16 -18.08
CA VAL A 44 2.09 4.20 -18.66
C VAL A 44 2.22 5.39 -17.72
N ARG A 45 1.10 5.86 -17.14
CA ARG A 45 1.12 6.92 -16.12
C ARG A 45 1.89 6.57 -14.86
N GLN A 46 1.82 5.32 -14.40
CA GLN A 46 2.64 4.88 -13.27
C GLN A 46 4.13 4.89 -13.64
N ALA A 47 4.48 4.41 -14.83
CA ALA A 47 5.86 4.43 -15.29
C ALA A 47 6.39 5.85 -15.50
N GLU A 48 5.56 6.80 -15.96
CA GLU A 48 5.90 8.23 -16.05
C GLU A 48 6.21 8.80 -14.66
N ALA A 49 5.35 8.53 -13.67
CA ALA A 49 5.58 8.93 -12.27
C ALA A 49 6.88 8.30 -11.71
N ASP A 50 7.08 7.00 -11.93
CA ASP A 50 8.27 6.26 -11.48
C ASP A 50 9.57 6.81 -12.12
N SER A 51 9.48 7.41 -13.32
CA SER A 51 10.60 8.09 -13.97
C SER A 51 10.74 9.59 -13.61
N GLY A 52 9.87 10.12 -12.75
CA GLY A 52 9.87 11.55 -12.39
C GLY A 52 9.40 12.48 -13.51
N GLU A 53 8.67 11.96 -14.50
CA GLU A 53 8.11 12.76 -15.60
C GLU A 53 6.78 13.40 -15.22
N ARG A 54 6.16 12.97 -14.11
CA ARG A 54 4.87 13.47 -13.60
C ARG A 54 4.84 13.43 -12.08
N ASP A 55 4.16 14.43 -11.51
CA ASP A 55 4.15 14.72 -10.07
C ASP A 55 2.74 14.57 -9.46
N ASP A 56 1.73 14.32 -10.30
CA ASP A 56 0.32 14.19 -9.91
C ASP A 56 0.00 12.81 -9.28
N ARG A 57 1.00 11.94 -9.15
CA ARG A 57 0.87 10.57 -8.67
C ARG A 57 2.14 10.12 -7.95
N LEU A 58 1.95 9.37 -6.87
CA LEU A 58 3.04 8.70 -6.17
C LEU A 58 3.70 7.63 -7.04
N THR A 59 5.01 7.52 -6.91
CA THR A 59 5.79 6.42 -7.46
C THR A 59 5.39 5.09 -6.82
N SER A 60 5.71 4.00 -7.51
CA SER A 60 5.49 2.64 -7.02
C SER A 60 6.21 2.40 -5.69
N VAL A 61 7.38 3.03 -5.50
CA VAL A 61 8.17 2.94 -4.26
C VAL A 61 7.48 3.68 -3.12
N GLU A 62 7.08 4.93 -3.34
CA GLU A 62 6.36 5.73 -2.33
C GLU A 62 5.03 5.08 -1.92
N LEU A 63 4.31 4.47 -2.87
CA LEU A 63 3.07 3.75 -2.58
C LEU A 63 3.30 2.54 -1.67
N GLU A 64 4.37 1.77 -1.90
CA GLU A 64 4.69 0.62 -1.06
C GLU A 64 5.16 1.08 0.33
N GLU A 65 6.00 2.11 0.41
CA GLU A 65 6.42 2.69 1.70
C GLU A 65 5.22 3.20 2.50
N LEU A 66 4.33 3.96 1.87
CA LEU A 66 3.11 4.48 2.50
C LEU A 66 2.21 3.35 3.01
N LYS A 67 2.15 2.22 2.30
CA LYS A 67 1.41 1.04 2.73
C LYS A 67 2.06 0.36 3.94
N GLN A 68 3.39 0.23 3.95
CA GLN A 68 4.13 -0.32 5.09
C GLN A 68 3.97 0.56 6.32
N LEU A 69 4.16 1.88 6.17
CA LEU A 69 3.97 2.84 7.26
C LEU A 69 2.56 2.80 7.83
N ARG A 70 1.53 2.70 6.98
CA ARG A 70 0.14 2.55 7.46
C ARG A 70 -0.06 1.28 8.28
N LYS A 71 0.57 0.18 7.86
CA LYS A 71 0.52 -1.09 8.60
C LYS A 71 1.21 -0.96 9.95
N GLU A 72 2.42 -0.41 9.98
CA GLU A 72 3.19 -0.19 11.21
C GLU A 72 2.44 0.73 12.18
N VAL A 73 1.88 1.84 11.70
CA VAL A 73 1.06 2.74 12.53
C VAL A 73 -0.14 2.01 13.13
N ALA A 74 -0.80 1.13 12.37
CA ALA A 74 -1.92 0.35 12.88
C ALA A 74 -1.47 -0.65 13.98
N GLU A 75 -0.33 -1.30 13.79
CA GLU A 75 0.26 -2.23 14.76
C GLU A 75 0.70 -1.49 16.04
N LEU A 76 1.38 -0.35 15.91
CA LEU A 76 1.80 0.48 17.03
C LEU A 76 0.61 1.00 17.83
N ARG A 77 -0.46 1.46 17.15
CA ARG A 77 -1.69 1.88 17.82
C ARG A 77 -2.31 0.72 18.60
N ARG A 78 -2.38 -0.47 18.02
CA ARG A 78 -2.88 -1.66 18.72
C ARG A 78 -2.05 -2.00 19.94
N ALA A 79 -0.72 -1.98 19.84
CA ALA A 79 0.17 -2.24 20.96
C ALA A 79 -0.01 -1.19 22.07
N ASN A 80 -0.12 0.09 21.70
CA ASN A 80 -0.31 1.18 22.63
C ASN A 80 -1.63 1.04 23.42
N GLU A 81 -2.72 0.63 22.76
CA GLU A 81 -4.00 0.38 23.43
C GLU A 81 -3.93 -0.79 24.41
N ILE A 82 -3.22 -1.88 24.07
CA ILE A 82 -2.99 -3.00 25.00
C ILE A 82 -2.20 -2.52 26.23
N LEU A 83 -1.14 -1.74 26.03
CA LEU A 83 -0.32 -1.22 27.12
C LEU A 83 -1.12 -0.28 28.04
N LYS A 84 -1.92 0.63 27.48
CA LYS A 84 -2.82 1.49 28.26
C LYS A 84 -3.81 0.67 29.09
N ALA A 85 -4.42 -0.36 28.51
CA ALA A 85 -5.34 -1.23 29.22
C ALA A 85 -4.65 -1.95 30.39
N ALA A 86 -3.44 -2.48 30.16
CA ALA A 86 -2.65 -3.10 31.22
C ALA A 86 -2.29 -2.11 32.33
N SER A 87 -1.82 -0.90 31.98
CA SER A 87 -1.52 0.16 32.96
C SER A 87 -2.74 0.54 33.79
N ALA A 88 -3.93 0.61 33.18
CA ALA A 88 -5.17 0.89 33.89
C ALA A 88 -5.53 -0.22 34.89
N LEU A 89 -5.34 -1.50 34.50
CA LEU A 89 -5.54 -2.63 35.40
C LEU A 89 -4.58 -2.59 36.59
N PHE A 90 -3.28 -2.36 36.34
CA PHE A 90 -2.29 -2.26 37.41
C PHE A 90 -2.57 -1.10 38.37
N ALA A 91 -2.99 0.07 37.86
CA ALA A 91 -3.39 1.19 38.69
C ALA A 91 -4.57 0.84 39.62
N GLN A 92 -5.58 0.12 39.09
CA GLN A 92 -6.72 -0.34 39.89
C GLN A 92 -6.33 -1.34 40.98
N GLU A 93 -5.36 -2.22 40.72
CA GLU A 93 -4.85 -3.15 41.74
C GLU A 93 -4.08 -2.44 42.85
N LEU A 94 -3.32 -1.39 42.52
CA LEU A 94 -2.57 -0.58 43.49
C LEU A 94 -3.49 0.26 44.39
N ASP A 95 -4.59 0.77 43.86
CA ASP A 95 -5.58 1.55 44.62
C ASP A 95 -6.51 0.69 45.49
N ARG A 96 -6.44 -0.64 45.41
CA ARG A 96 -7.26 -1.52 46.22
C ARG A 96 -6.73 -1.50 47.67
N PRO A 97 -7.53 -1.10 48.68
CA PRO A 97 -7.06 -1.06 50.05
C PRO A 97 -6.65 -2.47 50.49
N ARG A 98 -5.40 -2.63 50.92
CA ARG A 98 -4.94 -3.84 51.60
C ARG A 98 -5.70 -3.94 52.92
N THR A 99 -6.83 -4.65 52.90
CA THR A 99 -7.51 -5.02 54.13
C THR A 99 -6.62 -6.03 54.85
N SER A 100 -5.73 -5.55 55.72
CA SER A 100 -5.05 -6.39 56.69
C SER A 100 -6.13 -7.00 57.58
N PRO A 101 -6.26 -8.33 57.66
CA PRO A 101 -7.14 -8.94 58.66
C PRO A 101 -6.51 -8.65 60.03
N THR A 102 -7.15 -7.76 60.78
CA THR A 102 -6.82 -7.48 62.17
C THR A 102 -7.03 -8.77 62.96
N ARG A 103 -5.96 -9.30 63.58
CA ARG A 103 -6.02 -10.41 64.54
C ARG A 103 -5.92 -9.85 65.95
#